data_AF-A0A2T3ZG78-F1
#
_entry.id   AF-A0A2T3ZG78-F1
#
_cell.length_a   1.000
_cell.length_b   1.000
_cell.length_c   1.000
_cell.angle_alpha   90.00
_cell.angle_beta   90.00
_cell.angle_gamma   90.00
#
_symmetry.space_group_name_H-M   'P 1'
#
loop_
_entity.id
_entity.type
_entity.pdbx_description
1 polymer ?
#
loop_
_entity_poly.entity_id
_entity_poly.type
_entity_poly.pdbx_seq_one_letter_code
_entity_poly.pdbx_strand_id
1 'polypeptide(L)'
;MAILDILSDQLKYLIKEGKTKEKEFEEQLQNASLGVSSQLPTNSIPRTKCTELDNLYQEIFNSVTSGRLAVRNAQSPCEFDVVALQTLKGRTWLTDKLVVACLHLSDKLPFVRVGWCIPIHQDIQPEFPMQQPFERASLSIESWRKQAGQSQLVYFFPLNQHGNHFTLLEINEREGYIYHYNSMQGKSKDVEVYFNQDSFHSTTVNS
;
A
#
# COMPACT_ATOMS: atom_id res chain seq x y z
N MET A 1 -15.57 19.38 6.34
CA MET A 1 -14.75 19.93 5.25
C MET A 1 -13.31 20.26 5.66
N ALA A 2 -13.01 20.51 6.94
CA ALA A 2 -11.69 20.95 7.41
C ALA A 2 -10.47 20.13 6.96
N ILE A 3 -10.58 18.81 6.80
CA ILE A 3 -9.42 17.99 6.41
C ILE A 3 -8.96 18.24 4.95
N LEU A 4 -9.89 18.56 4.05
CA LEU A 4 -9.56 18.84 2.65
C LEU A 4 -8.84 20.19 2.54
N ASP A 5 -9.19 21.15 3.40
CA ASP A 5 -8.53 22.45 3.46
C ASP A 5 -7.09 22.30 3.99
N ILE A 6 -6.91 21.51 5.07
CA ILE A 6 -5.59 21.18 5.63
C ILE A 6 -4.71 20.46 4.59
N LEU A 7 -5.26 19.47 3.87
CA LEU A 7 -4.54 18.77 2.81
C LEU A 7 -4.22 19.68 1.61
N SER A 8 -5.09 20.64 1.29
CA SER A 8 -4.84 21.64 0.27
C SER A 8 -3.62 22.50 0.60
N ASP A 9 -3.46 22.88 1.88
CA ASP A 9 -2.31 23.65 2.31
C ASP A 9 -1.01 22.83 2.29
N GLN A 10 -1.06 21.54 2.64
CA GLN A 10 0.09 20.65 2.48
C GLN A 10 0.50 20.46 1.02
N LEU A 11 -0.47 20.42 0.10
CA LEU A 11 -0.20 20.35 -1.33
C LEU A 11 0.51 21.62 -1.83
N LYS A 12 0.16 22.81 -1.31
CA LYS A 12 0.87 24.05 -1.65
C LYS A 12 2.32 24.03 -1.18
N TYR A 13 2.60 23.51 0.03
CA TYR A 13 3.96 23.35 0.52
C TYR A 13 4.76 22.34 -0.33
N LEU A 14 4.14 21.22 -0.69
CA LEU A 14 4.77 20.24 -1.57
C LEU A 14 5.15 20.84 -2.93
N ILE A 15 4.25 21.62 -3.54
CA ILE A 15 4.49 22.28 -4.83
C ILE A 15 5.59 23.35 -4.73
N LYS A 16 5.61 24.14 -3.64
CA LYS A 16 6.51 25.29 -3.52
C LYS A 16 7.89 24.93 -2.96
N GLU A 17 7.94 24.02 -2.00
CA GLU A 17 9.14 23.71 -1.20
C GLU A 17 9.63 22.27 -1.43
N GLY A 18 8.94 21.49 -2.26
CA GLY A 18 9.28 20.09 -2.56
C GLY A 18 8.96 19.11 -1.43
N LYS A 19 8.35 19.58 -0.33
CA LYS A 19 7.98 18.76 0.82
C LYS A 19 6.77 19.33 1.56
N THR A 20 6.05 18.47 2.26
CA THR A 20 5.00 18.88 3.20
C THR A 20 5.61 19.41 4.51
N LYS A 21 4.81 20.14 5.29
CA LYS A 21 5.18 20.65 6.61
C LYS A 21 4.49 19.84 7.69
N GLU A 22 5.11 18.73 8.05
CA GLU A 22 4.60 17.73 9.00
C GLU A 22 4.15 18.34 10.34
N LYS A 23 4.98 19.16 11.00
CA LYS A 23 4.61 19.80 12.28
C LYS A 23 3.39 20.70 12.17
N GLU A 24 3.31 21.46 11.08
CA GLU A 24 2.18 22.37 10.83
C GLU A 24 0.91 21.58 10.52
N PHE A 25 1.04 20.47 9.77
CA PHE A 25 -0.06 19.55 9.51
C PHE A 25 -0.60 18.92 10.80
N GLU A 26 0.28 18.46 11.69
CA GLU A 26 -0.10 17.89 12.99
C GLU A 26 -0.80 18.92 13.87
N GLU A 27 -0.28 20.14 13.97
CA GLU A 27 -0.92 21.23 14.70
C GLU A 27 -2.30 21.60 14.12
N GLN A 28 -2.41 21.66 12.79
CA GLN A 28 -3.67 21.93 12.10
C GLN A 28 -4.70 20.81 12.33
N LEU A 29 -4.27 19.55 12.32
CA LEU A 29 -5.12 18.41 12.66
C LEU A 29 -5.57 18.48 14.12
N GLN A 30 -4.68 18.76 15.06
CA GLN A 30 -5.02 18.91 16.49
C GLN A 30 -6.02 20.05 16.71
N ASN A 31 -5.79 21.21 16.10
CA ASN A 31 -6.69 22.36 16.18
C ASN A 31 -8.05 22.09 15.55
N ALA A 32 -8.11 21.27 14.50
CA ALA A 32 -9.35 20.83 13.88
C ALA A 32 -10.05 19.67 14.64
N SER A 33 -9.54 19.24 15.81
CA SER A 33 -9.98 18.03 16.52
C SER A 33 -9.91 16.74 15.68
N LEU A 34 -9.05 16.74 14.66
CA LEU A 34 -8.75 15.62 13.77
C LEU A 34 -7.39 14.97 14.08
N GLY A 35 -6.63 15.56 15.00
CA GLY A 35 -5.32 15.06 15.42
C GLY A 35 -5.44 13.79 16.24
N VAL A 36 -4.73 12.75 15.83
CA VAL A 36 -4.43 11.60 16.69
C VAL A 36 -3.37 12.07 17.68
N SER A 37 -3.76 12.24 18.95
CA SER A 37 -2.79 12.50 20.02
C SER A 37 -1.76 11.38 20.06
N SER A 38 -0.47 11.72 20.01
CA SER A 38 0.66 10.79 20.17
C SER A 38 0.78 10.21 21.58
N GLN A 39 -0.12 10.58 22.49
CA GLN A 39 -0.37 9.84 23.71
C GLN A 39 -1.47 8.82 23.42
N LEU A 40 -1.11 7.53 23.38
CA LEU A 40 -2.04 6.41 23.29
C LEU A 40 -3.28 6.68 24.17
N PRO A 41 -4.45 7.04 23.62
CA PRO A 41 -5.64 7.18 24.43
C PRO A 41 -6.20 5.78 24.58
N THR A 42 -5.92 5.17 25.72
CA THR A 42 -6.87 4.21 26.29
C THR A 42 -8.24 4.90 26.31
N ASN A 43 -9.16 4.37 25.52
CA ASN A 43 -10.57 4.76 25.46
C ASN A 43 -10.87 6.18 24.93
N SER A 44 -10.83 6.36 23.62
CA SER A 44 -11.98 6.84 22.81
C SER A 44 -11.49 7.42 21.48
N ILE A 45 -11.34 6.52 20.50
CA ILE A 45 -11.35 6.91 19.08
C ILE A 45 -12.65 7.71 18.86
N PRO A 46 -12.60 8.92 18.25
CA PRO A 46 -13.82 9.65 17.91
C PRO A 46 -14.74 8.72 17.12
N ARG A 47 -15.92 8.44 17.65
CA ARG A 47 -16.97 7.68 16.96
C ARG A 47 -17.45 8.53 15.77
N THR A 48 -16.70 8.58 14.68
CA THR A 48 -17.34 8.59 13.37
C THR A 48 -18.27 7.39 13.39
N LYS A 49 -19.58 7.65 13.32
CA LYS A 49 -20.60 6.66 13.66
C LYS A 49 -20.36 5.43 12.76
N CYS A 50 -19.95 4.30 13.36
CA CYS A 50 -19.77 3.02 12.67
C CYS A 50 -21.00 2.61 11.85
N THR A 51 -22.15 3.23 12.10
CA THR A 51 -23.39 3.11 11.32
C THR A 51 -23.20 3.28 9.82
N GLU A 52 -22.30 4.15 9.33
CA GLU A 52 -22.11 4.33 7.88
C GLU A 52 -21.44 3.10 7.25
N LEU A 53 -20.38 2.59 7.88
CA LEU A 53 -19.71 1.37 7.44
C LEU A 53 -20.61 0.13 7.63
N ASP A 54 -21.42 0.11 8.69
CA ASP A 54 -22.42 -0.93 8.90
C ASP A 54 -23.49 -0.92 7.82
N ASN A 55 -24.01 0.26 7.46
CA ASN A 55 -24.99 0.41 6.38
C ASN A 55 -24.39 -0.02 5.03
N LEU A 56 -23.17 0.45 4.72
CA LEU A 56 -22.46 0.06 3.50
C LEU A 56 -22.22 -1.46 3.46
N TYR A 57 -21.78 -2.05 4.57
CA TYR A 57 -21.60 -3.49 4.67
C TYR A 57 -22.92 -4.23 4.42
N GLN A 58 -24.03 -3.81 5.03
CA GLN A 58 -25.34 -4.43 4.84
C GLN A 58 -25.84 -4.28 3.41
N GLU A 59 -25.66 -3.11 2.80
CA GLU A 59 -26.03 -2.85 1.41
C GLU A 59 -25.25 -3.78 0.46
N ILE A 60 -23.93 -3.89 0.64
CA ILE A 60 -23.09 -4.78 -0.16
C ILE A 60 -23.47 -6.23 0.07
N PHE A 61 -23.63 -6.65 1.33
CA PHE A 61 -23.96 -8.02 1.70
C PHE A 61 -25.29 -8.47 1.10
N ASN A 62 -26.32 -7.61 1.14
CA ASN A 62 -27.63 -7.90 0.56
C ASN A 62 -27.61 -7.88 -0.98
N SER A 63 -26.64 -7.21 -1.59
CA SER A 63 -26.49 -7.10 -3.04
C SER A 63 -25.64 -8.21 -3.67
N VAL A 64 -24.92 -9.00 -2.87
CA VAL A 64 -23.98 -10.02 -3.36
C VAL A 64 -24.54 -11.43 -3.11
N THR A 65 -24.79 -12.18 -4.18
CA THR A 65 -25.33 -13.54 -4.11
C THR A 65 -24.29 -14.61 -3.76
N SER A 66 -23.01 -14.39 -4.11
CA SER A 66 -21.93 -15.37 -3.92
C SER A 66 -21.22 -15.28 -2.56
N GLY A 67 -21.52 -14.23 -1.78
CA GLY A 67 -20.73 -13.86 -0.60
C GLY A 67 -19.31 -13.35 -0.90
N ARG A 68 -18.93 -13.20 -2.18
CA ARG A 68 -17.57 -12.80 -2.60
C ARG A 68 -17.60 -11.56 -3.49
N LEU A 69 -16.63 -10.68 -3.28
CA LEU A 69 -16.37 -9.50 -4.08
C LEU A 69 -15.13 -9.73 -4.95
N ALA A 70 -15.15 -9.14 -6.14
CA ALA A 70 -14.04 -9.17 -7.08
C ALA A 70 -13.72 -7.76 -7.56
N VAL A 71 -12.51 -7.29 -7.31
CA VAL A 71 -11.97 -6.09 -7.94
C VAL A 71 -11.45 -6.49 -9.31
N ARG A 72 -12.26 -6.23 -10.35
CA ARG A 72 -11.88 -6.48 -11.74
C ARG A 72 -11.07 -5.30 -12.25
N ASN A 73 -9.75 -5.43 -12.24
CA ASN A 73 -8.86 -4.57 -13.02
C ASN A 73 -8.11 -5.41 -14.07
N ALA A 74 -7.55 -4.74 -15.07
CA ALA A 74 -6.87 -5.39 -16.19
C ALA A 74 -5.55 -6.10 -15.79
N GLN A 75 -4.99 -5.83 -14.61
CA GLN A 75 -3.66 -6.31 -14.23
C GLN A 75 -3.69 -7.52 -13.28
N SER A 76 -4.68 -7.63 -12.39
CA SER A 76 -4.92 -8.79 -11.55
C SER A 76 -6.31 -8.74 -10.91
N PRO A 77 -7.17 -9.75 -11.10
CA PRO A 77 -8.41 -9.85 -10.35
C PRO A 77 -8.10 -10.16 -8.88
N CYS A 78 -8.56 -9.30 -7.97
CA CYS A 78 -8.47 -9.53 -6.53
C CYS A 78 -9.84 -9.93 -6.01
N GLU A 79 -9.97 -11.13 -5.44
CA GLU A 79 -11.22 -11.63 -4.87
C GLU A 79 -11.12 -11.80 -3.35
N PHE A 80 -12.19 -11.47 -2.64
CA PHE A 80 -12.28 -11.60 -1.18
C PHE A 80 -13.72 -11.78 -0.71
N ASP A 81 -13.89 -12.38 0.47
CA ASP A 81 -15.21 -12.56 1.09
C ASP A 81 -15.77 -11.21 1.57
N VAL A 82 -17.07 -11.00 1.39
CA VAL A 82 -17.76 -9.77 1.84
C VAL A 82 -17.54 -9.53 3.33
N VAL A 83 -17.44 -10.61 4.13
CA VAL A 83 -17.17 -10.56 5.58
C VAL A 83 -15.86 -9.85 5.89
N ALA A 84 -14.86 -9.87 5.00
CA ALA A 84 -13.59 -9.18 5.21
C ALA A 84 -13.77 -7.65 5.35
N LEU A 85 -14.81 -7.05 4.77
CA LEU A 85 -15.12 -5.62 4.94
C LEU A 85 -15.39 -5.23 6.40
N GLN A 86 -15.80 -6.18 7.25
CA GLN A 86 -15.99 -5.92 8.66
C GLN A 86 -14.67 -5.56 9.37
N THR A 87 -13.52 -5.90 8.78
CA THR A 87 -12.21 -5.53 9.33
C THR A 87 -11.90 -4.03 9.25
N LEU A 88 -12.61 -3.29 8.39
CA LEU A 88 -12.50 -1.83 8.30
C LEU A 88 -13.04 -1.11 9.54
N LYS A 89 -13.73 -1.80 10.46
CA LYS A 89 -14.29 -1.22 11.69
C LYS A 89 -13.24 -0.83 12.73
N GLY A 90 -11.95 -1.07 12.46
CA GLY A 90 -10.84 -0.64 13.32
C GLY A 90 -10.67 -1.45 14.62
N ARG A 91 -11.34 -2.60 14.74
CA ARG A 91 -11.21 -3.52 15.90
C ARG A 91 -10.51 -4.83 15.57
N THR A 92 -10.23 -5.06 14.30
CA THR A 92 -9.66 -6.30 13.79
C THR A 92 -8.61 -5.96 12.74
N TRP A 93 -7.67 -6.89 12.55
CA TRP A 93 -6.63 -6.75 11.55
C TRP A 93 -7.22 -6.83 10.14
N LEU A 94 -6.72 -5.97 9.25
CA LEU A 94 -7.04 -6.05 7.83
C LEU A 94 -6.51 -7.36 7.26
N THR A 95 -7.23 -7.94 6.31
CA THR A 95 -6.75 -9.10 5.56
C THR A 95 -5.85 -8.67 4.41
N ASP A 96 -4.95 -9.56 3.98
CA ASP A 96 -4.08 -9.36 2.81
C ASP A 96 -4.88 -8.98 1.56
N LYS A 97 -6.00 -9.68 1.31
CA LYS A 97 -6.88 -9.42 0.17
C LYS A 97 -7.52 -8.04 0.24
N LEU A 98 -7.93 -7.60 1.41
CA LEU A 98 -8.56 -6.29 1.56
C LEU A 98 -7.55 -5.15 1.34
N VAL A 99 -6.31 -5.31 1.83
CA VAL A 99 -5.22 -4.35 1.56
C VAL A 99 -4.95 -4.24 0.06
N VAL A 100 -4.82 -5.38 -0.63
CA VAL A 100 -4.60 -5.42 -2.09
C VAL A 100 -5.80 -4.84 -2.85
N ALA A 101 -7.02 -5.16 -2.43
CA ALA A 101 -8.23 -4.60 -3.01
C ALA A 101 -8.27 -3.07 -2.89
N CYS A 102 -7.90 -2.52 -1.73
CA CYS A 102 -7.81 -1.07 -1.56
C CYS A 102 -6.81 -0.43 -2.53
N LEU A 103 -5.61 -1.00 -2.69
CA LEU A 103 -4.63 -0.49 -3.65
C LEU A 103 -5.12 -0.56 -5.12
N HIS A 104 -5.85 -1.61 -5.46
CA HIS A 104 -6.45 -1.72 -6.79
C HIS A 104 -7.62 -0.76 -7.01
N LEU A 105 -8.36 -0.41 -5.97
CA LEU A 105 -9.45 0.58 -6.01
C LEU A 105 -8.94 2.03 -5.97
N SER A 106 -7.75 2.27 -5.42
CA SER A 106 -7.14 3.60 -5.41
C SER A 106 -6.90 4.15 -6.81
N ASP A 107 -7.13 5.45 -6.96
CA ASP A 107 -6.67 6.22 -8.11
C ASP A 107 -5.15 6.14 -8.19
N LYS A 108 -4.66 5.78 -9.38
CA LYS A 108 -3.24 5.55 -9.63
C LYS A 108 -2.87 5.99 -11.04
N LEU A 109 -1.63 6.42 -11.19
CA LEU A 109 -1.11 6.84 -12.49
C LEU A 109 -0.98 5.61 -13.44
N PRO A 110 -1.07 5.80 -14.76
CA PRO A 110 -1.06 4.68 -15.73
C PRO A 110 0.19 3.79 -15.69
N PHE A 111 1.30 4.30 -15.16
CA PHE A 111 2.57 3.59 -15.02
C PHE A 111 2.72 2.83 -13.69
N VAL A 112 1.74 2.92 -12.80
CA VAL A 112 1.74 2.22 -11.52
C VAL A 112 1.16 0.82 -11.71
N ARG A 113 1.81 -0.18 -11.13
CA ARG A 113 1.34 -1.56 -11.04
C ARG A 113 1.24 -1.95 -9.58
N VAL A 114 0.16 -2.64 -9.24
CA VAL A 114 -0.08 -3.16 -7.89
C VAL A 114 0.00 -4.67 -7.99
N GLY A 115 0.91 -5.25 -7.20
CA GLY A 115 1.06 -6.68 -7.06
C GLY A 115 0.24 -7.26 -5.92
N TRP A 116 0.39 -8.57 -5.75
CA TRP A 116 -0.20 -9.31 -4.65
C TRP A 116 0.59 -9.06 -3.35
N CYS A 117 -0.02 -9.39 -2.21
CA CYS A 117 0.60 -9.21 -0.90
C CYS A 117 1.67 -10.28 -0.64
N ILE A 118 2.93 -9.86 -0.49
CA ILE A 118 4.09 -10.72 -0.26
C ILE A 118 4.18 -11.07 1.24
N PRO A 119 4.06 -12.35 1.64
CA PRO A 119 4.39 -12.75 3.00
C PRO A 119 5.91 -12.73 3.17
N ILE A 120 6.42 -11.96 4.15
CA ILE A 120 7.85 -11.94 4.48
C ILE A 120 8.19 -13.11 5.39
N HIS A 121 7.38 -13.29 6.43
CA HIS A 121 7.54 -14.38 7.38
C HIS A 121 6.55 -15.47 7.01
N GLN A 122 7.07 -16.65 6.73
CA GLN A 122 6.24 -17.84 6.69
C GLN A 122 5.82 -18.10 8.14
N ASP A 123 4.51 -18.22 8.38
CA ASP A 123 4.06 -18.78 9.65
C ASP A 123 4.73 -20.15 9.84
N ILE A 124 4.84 -20.60 11.08
CA ILE A 124 5.46 -21.90 11.40
C ILE A 124 4.55 -23.07 10.89
N GLN A 125 3.30 -22.78 10.49
CA GLN A 125 2.30 -23.77 10.09
C GLN A 125 1.32 -23.35 8.95
N PRO A 126 1.72 -22.73 7.83
CA PRO A 126 0.88 -22.75 6.65
C PRO A 126 0.92 -24.17 6.07
N GLU A 127 -0.24 -24.75 5.79
CA GLU A 127 -0.34 -26.02 5.04
C GLU A 127 0.35 -25.92 3.66
N PHE A 128 0.54 -24.70 3.15
CA PHE A 128 1.24 -24.40 1.90
C PHE A 128 2.08 -23.11 2.02
N PRO A 129 3.35 -23.17 2.50
CA PRO A 129 4.22 -22.01 2.51
C PRO A 129 4.46 -21.51 1.08
N MET A 130 4.35 -20.19 0.88
CA MET A 130 4.71 -19.61 -0.40
C MET A 130 6.22 -19.67 -0.59
N GLN A 131 6.65 -20.55 -1.49
CA GLN A 131 8.05 -20.68 -1.88
C GLN A 131 8.47 -19.46 -2.70
N GLN A 132 9.58 -18.84 -2.29
CA GLN A 132 10.28 -17.76 -2.99
C GLN A 132 9.37 -16.59 -3.39
N PRO A 133 8.74 -15.92 -2.40
CA PRO A 133 7.71 -14.92 -2.68
C PRO A 133 8.26 -13.71 -3.47
N PHE A 134 9.52 -13.31 -3.21
CA PHE A 134 10.18 -12.24 -3.96
C PHE A 134 10.54 -12.62 -5.40
N GLU A 135 10.89 -13.89 -5.67
CA GLU A 135 11.14 -14.35 -7.04
C GLU A 135 9.85 -14.40 -7.85
N ARG A 136 8.72 -14.78 -7.24
CA ARG A 136 7.40 -14.67 -7.89
C ARG A 136 7.02 -13.22 -8.17
N ALA A 137 7.37 -12.30 -7.27
CA ALA A 137 7.19 -10.88 -7.49
C ALA A 137 8.06 -10.37 -8.66
N SER A 138 9.32 -10.81 -8.75
CA SER A 138 10.21 -10.43 -9.86
C SER A 138 9.72 -10.94 -11.22
N LEU A 139 9.16 -12.16 -11.29
CA LEU A 139 8.52 -12.68 -12.49
C LEU A 139 7.29 -11.86 -12.90
N SER A 140 6.52 -11.36 -11.92
CA SER A 140 5.37 -10.48 -12.18
C SER A 140 5.83 -9.15 -12.76
N ILE A 141 6.90 -8.57 -12.20
CA ILE A 141 7.56 -7.37 -12.70
C ILE A 141 8.04 -7.56 -14.14
N GLU A 142 8.71 -8.68 -14.44
CA GLU A 142 9.20 -8.96 -15.78
C GLU A 142 8.04 -9.07 -16.80
N SER A 143 6.94 -9.71 -16.42
CA SER A 143 5.73 -9.79 -17.23
C SER A 143 5.15 -8.40 -17.53
N TRP A 144 5.02 -7.55 -16.52
CA TRP A 144 4.52 -6.19 -16.72
C TRP A 144 5.48 -5.33 -17.55
N ARG A 145 6.79 -5.49 -17.38
CA ARG A 145 7.80 -4.80 -18.18
C ARG A 145 7.68 -5.16 -19.66
N LYS A 146 7.51 -6.46 -19.96
CA LYS A 146 7.25 -6.94 -21.34
C LYS A 146 5.99 -6.31 -21.94
N GLN A 147 4.93 -6.17 -21.15
CA GLN A 147 3.67 -5.55 -21.60
C GLN A 147 3.77 -4.03 -21.79
N ALA A 148 4.61 -3.35 -21.00
CA ALA A 148 4.77 -1.90 -21.02
C ALA A 148 5.79 -1.40 -22.07
N GLY A 149 6.53 -2.30 -22.70
CA GLY A 149 7.53 -1.97 -23.72
C GLY A 149 8.67 -1.14 -23.14
N GLN A 150 8.86 0.09 -23.65
CA GLN A 150 9.90 1.01 -23.19
C GLN A 150 9.48 1.88 -21.99
N SER A 151 8.23 1.77 -21.52
CA SER A 151 7.75 2.61 -20.43
C SER A 151 8.31 2.13 -19.09
N GLN A 152 8.96 3.04 -18.35
CA GLN A 152 9.36 2.78 -16.96
C GLN A 152 8.14 2.75 -16.04
N LEU A 153 8.06 1.71 -15.22
CA LEU A 153 6.94 1.47 -14.30
C LEU A 153 7.33 1.71 -12.84
N VAL A 154 6.30 1.84 -12.00
CA VAL A 154 6.43 1.80 -10.54
C VAL A 154 5.59 0.64 -10.04
N TYR A 155 6.19 -0.23 -9.22
CA TYR A 155 5.53 -1.43 -8.70
C TYR A 155 5.32 -1.29 -7.20
N PHE A 156 4.08 -1.47 -6.75
CA PHE A 156 3.73 -1.54 -5.34
C PHE A 156 3.40 -2.98 -4.94
N PHE A 157 4.05 -3.47 -3.89
CA PHE A 157 3.76 -4.74 -3.27
C PHE A 157 3.52 -4.54 -1.77
N PRO A 158 2.31 -4.79 -1.25
CA PRO A 158 2.11 -4.94 0.19
C PRO A 158 2.99 -6.07 0.70
N LEU A 159 3.62 -5.87 1.83
CA LEU A 159 4.34 -6.92 2.54
C LEU A 159 3.62 -7.21 3.85
N ASN A 160 3.33 -8.48 4.11
CA ASN A 160 2.75 -8.93 5.38
C ASN A 160 3.83 -9.59 6.23
N GLN A 161 4.07 -9.04 7.41
CA GLN A 161 5.01 -9.52 8.40
C GLN A 161 4.23 -10.20 9.53
N HIS A 162 4.52 -11.49 9.78
CA HIS A 162 3.94 -12.27 10.89
C HIS A 162 2.40 -12.28 10.97
N GLY A 163 1.72 -12.05 9.84
CA GLY A 163 0.26 -12.03 9.79
C GLY A 163 -0.40 -10.86 10.52
N ASN A 164 0.38 -9.92 11.06
CA ASN A 164 -0.10 -8.87 11.94
C ASN A 164 0.61 -7.53 11.74
N HIS A 165 1.34 -7.35 10.64
CA HIS A 165 1.91 -6.04 10.32
C HIS A 165 2.05 -5.89 8.81
N PHE A 166 1.55 -4.79 8.27
CA PHE A 166 1.66 -4.49 6.85
C PHE A 166 2.65 -3.36 6.63
N THR A 167 3.55 -3.57 5.68
CA THR A 167 4.44 -2.54 5.12
C THR A 167 4.26 -2.50 3.61
N LEU A 168 4.82 -1.48 2.94
CA LEU A 168 4.70 -1.34 1.48
C LEU A 168 6.08 -1.30 0.84
N LEU A 169 6.30 -2.17 -0.14
CA LEU A 169 7.46 -2.13 -1.02
C LEU A 169 7.09 -1.37 -2.29
N GLU A 170 7.91 -0.39 -2.64
CA GLU A 170 7.90 0.29 -3.93
C GLU A 170 9.17 -0.04 -4.68
N ILE A 171 9.05 -0.46 -5.93
CA ILE A 171 10.16 -0.58 -6.86
C ILE A 171 9.92 0.42 -7.97
N ASN A 172 10.73 1.47 -8.03
CA ASN A 172 10.54 2.62 -8.89
C ASN A 172 11.59 2.64 -10.00
N GLU A 173 11.25 2.12 -11.18
CA GLU A 173 12.19 2.10 -12.32
C GLU A 173 12.46 3.48 -12.91
N ARG A 174 11.59 4.45 -12.62
CA ARG A 174 11.69 5.82 -13.14
C ARG A 174 12.79 6.58 -12.41
N GLU A 175 12.92 6.34 -11.12
CA GLU A 175 13.94 6.96 -10.26
C GLU A 175 15.14 6.04 -10.01
N GLY A 176 15.00 4.74 -10.27
CA GLY A 176 16.06 3.75 -10.03
C GLY A 176 16.21 3.35 -8.56
N TYR A 177 15.15 3.53 -7.76
CA TYR A 177 15.16 3.26 -6.31
C TYR A 177 14.14 2.20 -5.92
N ILE A 178 14.42 1.57 -4.78
CA ILE A 178 13.51 0.71 -4.05
C ILE A 178 13.21 1.38 -2.71
N TYR A 179 11.94 1.64 -2.43
CA TYR A 179 11.50 2.25 -1.17
C TYR A 179 10.73 1.23 -0.34
N HIS A 180 10.93 1.29 0.98
CA HIS A 180 10.18 0.51 1.95
C HIS A 180 9.48 1.45 2.93
N TYR A 181 8.16 1.39 2.96
CA TYR A 181 7.34 2.22 3.86
C TYR A 181 6.82 1.39 5.02
N ASN A 182 7.16 1.82 6.23
CA ASN A 182 6.75 1.17 7.47
C ASN A 182 6.17 2.21 8.43
N SER A 183 4.89 2.05 8.80
CA SER A 183 4.19 2.97 9.70
C SER A 183 4.60 2.83 11.17
N MET A 184 5.22 1.71 11.56
CA MET A 184 5.78 1.53 12.89
C MET A 184 7.22 2.06 12.92
N GLN A 185 7.41 3.26 13.45
CA GLN A 185 8.76 3.78 13.70
C GLN A 185 9.50 2.89 14.72
N GLY A 186 10.68 2.39 14.33
CA GLY A 186 11.73 2.05 15.31
C GLY A 186 12.18 0.59 15.49
N LYS A 187 11.91 -0.38 14.60
CA LYS A 187 12.47 -1.76 14.74
C LYS A 187 12.85 -2.54 13.47
N SER A 188 13.07 -1.91 12.31
CA SER A 188 13.78 -2.62 11.21
C SER A 188 15.11 -1.92 10.95
N LYS A 189 16.22 -2.61 11.25
CA LYS A 189 17.58 -2.15 10.98
C LYS A 189 17.99 -2.30 9.50
N ASP A 190 17.09 -2.75 8.64
CA ASP A 190 17.45 -3.18 7.29
C ASP A 190 16.81 -2.26 6.24
N VAL A 191 17.33 -1.04 6.13
CA VAL A 191 17.25 -0.29 4.86
C VAL A 191 18.62 -0.42 4.21
N GLU A 192 18.83 -1.53 3.51
CA GLU A 192 19.98 -1.67 2.61
C GLU A 192 19.56 -1.15 1.24
N VAL A 193 20.10 0.01 0.86
CA VAL A 193 19.98 0.56 -0.49
C VAL A 193 20.96 -0.19 -1.38
N TYR A 194 20.45 -1.11 -2.21
CA TYR A 194 21.26 -1.77 -3.24
C TYR A 194 21.26 -0.94 -4.52
N PHE A 195 22.42 -0.36 -4.84
CA PHE A 195 22.69 0.24 -6.15
C PHE A 195 23.22 -0.85 -7.10
N ASN A 196 22.60 -0.98 -8.27
CA ASN A 196 23.23 -1.67 -9.40
C ASN A 196 24.09 -0.65 -10.16
N GLN A 197 25.34 -0.48 -9.74
CA GLN A 197 26.39 0.05 -10.62
C GLN A 197 27.13 -1.15 -11.19
N ASP A 198 26.85 -1.47 -12.46
CA ASP A 198 27.81 -1.92 -13.48
C ASP A 198 27.14 -2.82 -14.54
N SER A 199 26.97 -2.27 -15.74
CA SER A 199 27.27 -2.94 -17.03
C SER A 199 26.92 -2.05 -18.23
N PHE A 200 27.56 -0.88 -18.32
CA PHE A 200 27.89 -0.29 -19.62
C PHE A 200 29.40 -0.47 -19.84
N HIS A 201 29.79 -1.62 -20.39
CA HIS A 201 31.04 -1.71 -21.13
C HIS A 201 30.71 -1.57 -22.61
N SER A 202 30.85 -0.32 -23.05
CA SER A 202 30.97 0.05 -24.45
C SER A 202 32.32 -0.45 -24.95
N THR A 203 32.35 -1.57 -25.66
CA THR A 203 33.53 -1.98 -26.42
C THR A 203 33.38 -1.48 -27.85
N THR A 204 33.88 -0.27 -28.07
CA THR A 204 34.26 0.22 -29.40
C THR A 204 35.47 -0.58 -29.88
N VAL A 205 35.37 -1.27 -31.01
CA VAL A 205 36.53 -1.56 -31.86
C VAL A 205 36.13 -1.31 -33.31
N ASN A 206 36.56 -0.16 -33.83
CA ASN A 206 36.71 0.10 -35.26
C ASN A 206 38.15 -0.24 -35.64
N SER A 207 38.31 -1.07 -36.67
CA SER A 207 39.33 -1.08 -37.75
C SER A 207 39.59 -2.53 -38.18
#